data_AF-A0A3R7P075-F1
#
_entry.id   AF-A0A3R7P075-F1
#
_cell.length_a   1.000
_cell.length_b   1.000
_cell.length_c   1.000
_cell.angle_alpha   90.00
_cell.angle_beta   90.00
_cell.angle_gamma   90.00
#
_symmetry.space_group_name_H-M   'P 1'
#
loop_
_entity.id
_entity.type
_entity.pdbx_description
1 polymer ?
#
loop_
_entity_poly.entity_id
_entity_poly.type
_entity_poly.pdbx_seq_one_letter_code
_entity_poly.pdbx_strand_id
1 'polypeptide(L)' 'MTASPSSDSWYQDAAAAQIKTERLHQAERLNGRVAMIGFVIGVLTEAISGHGIVSQITLGFFGGN' A
#
# COMPACT_ATOMS: atom_id res chain seq x y z
N MET A 1 35.03 -29.87 13.21
CA MET A 1 34.20 -28.80 13.81
C MET A 1 32.92 -28.70 12.98
N THR A 2 31.86 -29.38 13.40
CA THR A 2 30.59 -29.46 12.65
C THR A 2 29.64 -28.40 13.20
N ALA A 3 29.62 -27.22 12.57
CA ALA A 3 28.61 -26.20 12.87
C ALA A 3 27.23 -26.76 12.47
N SER A 4 26.29 -26.76 13.41
CA SER A 4 24.93 -27.24 13.17
C SER A 4 24.16 -26.21 12.34
N PRO A 5 23.63 -26.55 11.15
CA PRO A 5 22.97 -25.60 10.25
C PRO A 5 21.64 -25.03 10.80
N SER A 6 21.08 -25.63 11.86
CA SER A 6 19.79 -25.23 12.44
C SER A 6 19.86 -23.98 13.32
N SER A 7 21.03 -23.66 13.89
CA SER A 7 21.18 -22.46 14.73
C SER A 7 21.36 -21.19 13.91
N ASP A 8 21.82 -21.28 12.66
CA ASP A 8 22.04 -20.09 11.82
C ASP A 8 20.81 -19.71 10.99
N SER A 9 19.95 -20.68 10.67
CA SER A 9 18.73 -20.44 9.88
C SER A 9 17.71 -19.59 10.62
N TRP A 10 17.50 -19.79 11.92
CA TRP A 10 16.50 -19.03 12.67
C TRP A 10 16.89 -17.55 12.85
N TYR A 11 18.18 -17.26 13.04
CA TYR A 11 18.69 -15.88 13.09
C TYR A 11 18.55 -15.20 11.72
N GLN A 12 18.83 -15.92 10.63
CA GLN A 12 18.65 -15.42 9.27
C GLN A 12 17.18 -15.16 8.94
N ASP A 13 16.26 -16.05 9.33
CA ASP A 13 14.82 -15.88 9.12
C ASP A 13 14.26 -14.70 9.93
N ALA A 14 14.70 -14.55 11.20
CA ALA A 14 14.31 -13.42 12.03
C ALA A 14 14.83 -12.08 11.46
N ALA A 15 16.07 -12.06 10.95
CA ALA A 15 16.63 -10.88 10.28
C ALA A 15 15.90 -10.57 8.96
N ALA A 16 15.56 -11.58 8.16
CA ALA A 16 14.81 -11.42 6.92
C ALA A 16 13.40 -10.88 7.16
N ALA A 17 12.73 -11.33 8.23
CA ALA A 17 11.42 -10.83 8.62
C ALA A 17 11.45 -9.33 8.96
N GLN A 18 12.49 -8.87 9.69
CA GLN A 18 12.64 -7.45 10.03
C GLN A 18 12.83 -6.56 8.80
N ILE A 19 13.66 -6.98 7.83
CA ILE A 19 13.89 -6.24 6.58
C ILE A 19 12.58 -6.12 5.78
N LYS A 20 11.77 -7.18 5.76
CA LYS A 20 10.48 -7.18 5.06
C LYS A 20 9.49 -6.22 5.72
N THR A 21 9.39 -6.20 7.04
CA THR A 21 8.47 -5.32 7.77
C THR A 21 8.76 -3.83 7.50
N GLU A 22 10.02 -3.44 7.43
CA GLU A 22 10.41 -2.06 7.08
C GLU A 22 9.95 -1.68 5.66
N ARG A 23 10.06 -2.60 4.69
CA ARG A 23 9.55 -2.38 3.33
C ARG A 23 8.03 -2.23 3.28
N LEU A 24 7.31 -3.01 4.08
CA LEU A 24 5.84 -2.92 4.17
C LEU A 24 5.40 -1.59 4.78
N HIS A 25 6.10 -1.11 5.81
CA HIS A 25 5.82 0.19 6.42
C HIS A 25 5.97 1.34 5.42
N GLN A 26 7.00 1.29 4.57
CA GLN A 26 7.17 2.26 3.50
C GLN A 26 6.05 2.16 2.44
N ALA A 27 5.65 0.93 2.06
CA ALA A 27 4.56 0.69 1.13
C ALA A 27 3.20 1.19 1.67
N GLU A 28 2.92 1.00 2.96
CA GLU A 28 1.72 1.52 3.63
C GLU A 28 1.67 3.05 3.60
N ARG A 29 2.79 3.72 3.91
CA ARG A 29 2.85 5.19 3.86
C ARG A 29 2.72 5.74 2.44
N LEU A 30 3.28 5.04 1.44
CA LEU A 30 3.12 5.41 0.04
C LEU A 30 1.67 5.24 -0.42
N ASN A 31 1.05 4.09 -0.13
CA ASN A 31 -0.36 3.84 -0.44
C ASN A 31 -1.29 4.86 0.24
N GLY A 32 -1.05 5.17 1.52
CA GLY A 32 -1.83 6.18 2.24
C GLY A 32 -1.75 7.57 1.62
N ARG A 33 -0.57 8.00 1.14
CA ARG A 33 -0.41 9.30 0.46
C ARG A 33 -1.09 9.32 -0.90
N VAL A 34 -0.94 8.25 -1.67
CA VAL A 34 -1.61 8.11 -2.98
C VAL A 34 -3.12 8.14 -2.81
N ALA A 35 -3.65 7.47 -1.78
CA ALA A 35 -5.08 7.49 -1.46
C ALA A 35 -5.59 8.90 -1.11
N MET A 36 -4.86 9.64 -0.26
CA MET A 36 -5.23 11.02 0.08
C MET A 36 -5.21 11.94 -1.15
N ILE A 37 -4.20 11.80 -2.03
CA ILE A 37 -4.12 12.58 -3.27
C ILE A 37 -5.28 12.24 -4.21
N GLY A 38 -5.58 10.95 -4.40
CA GLY A 38 -6.71 10.51 -5.21
C GLY A 38 -8.05 11.05 -4.70
N PHE A 39 -8.24 11.04 -3.38
CA PHE A 39 -9.42 11.63 -2.75
C PHE A 39 -9.53 13.14 -2.98
N VAL A 40 -8.44 13.89 -2.74
CA VAL A 40 -8.42 15.34 -2.94
C VAL A 40 -8.68 15.71 -4.39
N ILE A 41 -8.05 15.01 -5.34
CA ILE A 41 -8.29 15.21 -6.77
C ILE A 41 -9.76 14.92 -7.08
N GLY A 42 -10.33 13.81 -6.57
CA GLY A 42 -11.73 13.46 -6.79
C GLY A 42 -12.69 14.56 -6.33
N VAL A 43 -12.51 15.07 -5.11
CA VAL A 43 -13.30 16.19 -4.56
C VAL A 43 -13.12 17.46 -5.40
N LEU A 44 -11.89 17.78 -5.80
CA LEU A 44 -11.59 18.97 -6.57
C LEU A 44 -12.19 18.91 -7.98
N THR A 45 -12.13 17.74 -8.62
CA THR A 45 -12.76 17.50 -9.93
C THR A 45 -14.28 17.58 -9.83
N GLU A 46 -14.90 17.07 -8.76
CA GLU A 46 -16.34 17.23 -8.53
C GLU A 46 -16.73 18.70 -8.32
N ALA A 47 -15.94 19.46 -7.56
CA ALA A 47 -16.17 20.88 -7.32
C ALA A 47 -16.02 21.74 -8.59
N ILE A 48 -15.07 21.41 -9.48
CA ILE A 48 -14.83 22.16 -10.73
C ILE A 48 -15.82 21.76 -11.82
N SER A 49 -16.09 20.46 -11.98
CA SER A 49 -16.99 19.99 -13.04
C SER A 49 -18.47 20.12 -12.68
N GLY A 50 -18.83 20.18 -11.39
CA GLY A 50 -20.22 20.32 -10.93
C GLY A 50 -21.15 19.17 -11.33
N HIS A 51 -20.59 18.09 -11.90
CA HIS A 51 -21.29 16.89 -12.34
C HIS A 51 -20.66 15.71 -11.62
N GLY A 52 -21.46 14.92 -10.90
CA GLY A 52 -21.04 13.75 -10.11
C GLY A 52 -20.46 12.57 -10.91
N ILE A 53 -19.78 12.84 -12.02
CA ILE A 53 -19.15 11.87 -12.93
C ILE A 53 -17.96 11.20 -12.22
N VAL A 54 -17.27 11.92 -11.32
CA VAL A 54 -16.20 11.33 -10.49
C VAL A 54 -16.75 10.22 -9.60
N SER A 55 -17.96 10.38 -9.05
CA SER A 55 -18.65 9.33 -8.30
C SER A 55 -18.96 8.13 -9.19
N GLN A 56 -19.38 8.34 -10.45
CA GLN A 56 -19.65 7.24 -11.39
C GLN A 56 -18.38 6.51 -11.87
N ILE A 57 -17.27 7.21 -12.11
CA ILE A 57 -16.00 6.58 -12.47
C ILE A 57 -15.37 5.89 -11.25
N THR A 58 -15.48 6.48 -10.06
CA THR A 58 -15.01 5.86 -8.81
C THR A 58 -15.84 4.62 -8.46
N LEU A 59 -17.17 4.68 -8.48
CA LEU A 59 -17.99 3.48 -8.28
C LEU A 59 -17.86 2.48 -9.44
N GLY A 60 -17.72 2.93 -10.68
CA GLY A 60 -17.66 2.06 -11.86
C GLY A 60 -16.30 1.36 -12.03
N PHE A 61 -15.19 2.06 -11.75
CA PHE A 61 -13.84 1.51 -11.84
C PHE A 61 -13.42 0.77 -10.57
N PHE A 62 -13.92 1.17 -9.40
CA PHE A 62 -13.53 0.61 -8.10
C PHE A 62 -14.60 -0.29 -7.46
N GLY A 63 -15.85 -0.28 -7.96
CA GLY A 63 -16.96 -1.07 -7.45
C GLY A 63 -17.41 -2.24 -8.35
N GLY A 64 -16.75 -2.47 -9.49
CA GLY A 64 -17.00 -3.61 -10.37
C GLY A 64 -16.01 -4.76 -10.12
N ASN A 65 -16.53 -5.90 -9.63
CA ASN A 65 -16.04 -7.21 -10.05
C ASN A 65 -16.46 -7.45 -11.50
#